data_AF-A0A396HG36-F1
#
_entry.id   AF-A0A396HG36-F1
#
_cell.length_a   1.000
_cell.length_b   1.000
_cell.length_c   1.000
_cell.angle_alpha   90.00
_cell.angle_beta   90.00
_cell.angle_gamma   90.00
#
_symmetry.space_group_name_H-M   'P 1'
#
loop_
_entity.id
_entity.type
_entity.pdbx_description
1 polymer ?
#
loop_
_entity_poly.entity_id
_entity_poly.type
_entity_poly.pdbx_seq_one_letter_code
_entity_poly.pdbx_strand_id
1 'polypeptide(L)'
;MAASTVALFLYTPTIHHNTTNNDVLRNIPGLPSILPDDMPEPLVDRGSQSYNFFVNMSIQMRKIDDLIGNSFENLEPKAFLALKNGAYVMEEPKPHVFCVGPLVQMIKENNDVVVDDDSGCLSWLNLQPSQSVVFLSFGSYGRFLKRQIKEIALGLKKSDKRFL
;
A
#
# COMPACT_ATOMS: atom_id res chain seq x y z
N MET A 1 -3.39 -2.77 -4.12
CA MET A 1 -2.20 -1.91 -4.23
C MET A 1 -2.71 -0.53 -4.56
N ALA A 2 -2.26 0.50 -3.83
CA ALA A 2 -2.70 1.88 -4.03
C ALA A 2 -2.30 2.38 -5.43
N ALA A 3 -3.05 3.35 -5.97
CA ALA A 3 -2.76 3.96 -7.26
C ALA A 3 -1.40 4.68 -7.21
N SER A 4 -1.08 5.34 -6.10
CA SER A 4 0.24 5.96 -5.90
C SER A 4 1.39 4.96 -5.94
N THR A 5 1.21 3.74 -5.40
CA THR A 5 2.24 2.69 -5.46
C THR A 5 2.46 2.22 -6.89
N VAL A 6 1.39 2.01 -7.67
CA VAL A 6 1.50 1.65 -9.10
C VAL A 6 2.22 2.75 -9.87
N ALA A 7 1.86 4.02 -9.63
CA ALA A 7 2.51 5.19 -10.23
C ALA A 7 4.01 5.23 -9.93
N LEU A 8 4.40 5.01 -8.68
CA LEU A 8 5.80 4.93 -8.28
C LEU A 8 6.54 3.79 -9.01
N PHE A 9 5.95 2.60 -9.10
CA PHE A 9 6.53 1.49 -9.87
C PHE A 9 6.76 1.87 -11.33
N LEU A 10 5.73 2.39 -12.00
CA LEU A 10 5.83 2.79 -13.39
C LEU A 10 6.84 3.93 -13.60
N TYR A 11 7.04 4.81 -12.62
CA TYR A 11 8.02 5.90 -12.72
C TYR A 11 9.44 5.53 -12.26
N THR A 12 9.61 4.41 -11.55
CA THR A 12 10.90 3.99 -10.97
C THR A 12 12.04 3.91 -12.01
N PRO A 13 11.84 3.37 -13.23
CA PRO A 13 12.93 3.36 -14.21
C PRO A 13 13.34 4.76 -14.68
N THR A 14 12.42 5.73 -14.68
CA THR A 14 12.74 7.14 -14.96
C THR A 14 13.61 7.73 -13.85
N ILE A 15 13.27 7.48 -12.57
CA ILE A 15 14.11 7.89 -11.42
C ILE A 15 15.49 7.24 -11.51
N HIS A 16 15.54 5.94 -11.85
CA HIS A 16 16.77 5.21 -11.99
C HIS A 16 17.69 5.83 -13.05
N HIS A 17 17.17 6.18 -14.23
CA HIS A 17 17.95 6.77 -15.31
C HIS A 17 18.34 8.23 -15.03
N ASN A 18 17.41 9.05 -14.54
CA ASN A 18 17.60 10.50 -14.45
C ASN A 18 18.31 10.97 -13.18
N THR A 19 18.48 10.08 -12.20
CA THR A 19 19.06 10.48 -10.90
C THR A 19 20.27 9.63 -10.57
N THR A 20 21.41 10.28 -10.34
CA THR A 20 22.64 9.66 -9.80
C THR A 20 22.83 9.93 -8.30
N ASN A 21 22.13 10.94 -7.76
CA ASN A 21 22.23 11.35 -6.35
C ASN A 21 21.03 10.88 -5.52
N ASN A 22 21.31 10.28 -4.37
CA ASN A 22 20.28 9.81 -3.46
C ASN A 22 19.55 10.98 -2.76
N ASP A 23 20.13 12.17 -2.64
CA ASP A 23 19.62 13.24 -1.75
C ASP A 23 18.53 14.17 -2.35
N VAL A 24 18.06 13.90 -3.57
CA VAL A 24 17.12 14.79 -4.28
C VAL A 24 15.68 14.34 -4.10
N LEU A 25 14.80 15.27 -3.72
CA LEU A 25 13.35 15.08 -3.69
C LEU A 25 12.83 14.41 -4.97
N ARG A 26 12.00 13.37 -4.81
CA ARG A 26 11.42 12.63 -5.93
C ARG A 26 10.10 13.26 -6.34
N ASN A 27 10.09 13.85 -7.53
CA ASN A 27 8.89 14.43 -8.14
C ASN A 27 8.27 13.41 -9.10
N ILE A 28 7.34 12.64 -8.56
CA ILE A 28 6.56 11.65 -9.31
C ILE A 28 5.24 12.31 -9.69
N PRO A 29 4.81 12.31 -10.96
CA PRO A 29 3.55 12.92 -11.38
C PRO A 29 2.37 12.51 -10.47
N GLY A 30 1.38 13.36 -10.21
CA GLY A 30 0.22 12.97 -9.40
C GLY A 30 0.47 12.60 -7.91
N LEU A 31 1.72 12.55 -7.44
CA LEU A 31 2.09 12.31 -6.05
C LEU A 31 2.69 13.59 -5.43
N PRO A 32 2.61 13.76 -4.10
CA PRO A 32 3.43 14.74 -3.39
C PRO A 32 4.92 14.46 -3.61
N SER A 33 5.77 15.48 -3.50
CA SER A 33 7.22 15.29 -3.50
C SER A 33 7.63 14.40 -2.33
N ILE A 34 8.41 13.36 -2.62
CA ILE A 34 8.81 12.35 -1.62
C ILE A 34 10.29 12.55 -1.29
N LEU A 35 10.62 12.55 0.01
CA LEU A 35 12.01 12.52 0.45
C LEU A 35 12.63 11.15 0.14
N PRO A 36 13.93 11.08 -0.17
CA PRO A 36 14.61 9.81 -0.40
C PRO A 36 14.39 8.79 0.73
N ASP A 37 14.41 9.25 1.99
CA ASP A 37 14.21 8.39 3.17
C ASP A 37 12.76 7.91 3.35
N ASP A 38 11.80 8.59 2.73
CA ASP A 38 10.38 8.22 2.73
C ASP A 38 10.02 7.29 1.57
N MET A 39 10.98 6.97 0.69
CA MET A 39 10.77 5.99 -0.38
C MET A 39 10.65 4.57 0.19
N PRO A 40 9.96 3.65 -0.50
CA PRO A 40 9.97 2.24 -0.11
C PRO A 40 11.40 1.73 0.10
N GLU A 41 11.62 0.92 1.14
CA GLU A 41 12.94 0.41 1.53
C GLU A 41 13.80 -0.08 0.33
N PRO A 42 13.27 -0.84 -0.66
CA PRO A 42 14.08 -1.28 -1.78
C PRO A 42 14.63 -0.15 -2.65
N LEU A 43 14.04 1.05 -2.62
CA LEU A 43 14.43 2.20 -3.42
C LEU A 43 15.41 3.16 -2.73
N VAL A 44 15.73 2.92 -1.45
CA VAL A 44 16.61 3.79 -0.66
C VAL A 44 18.09 3.55 -1.01
N ASP A 45 18.53 2.29 -1.02
CA ASP A 45 19.92 1.92 -1.35
C ASP A 45 20.06 1.36 -2.77
N ARG A 46 20.58 2.19 -3.68
CA ARG A 46 20.81 1.83 -5.08
C ARG A 46 21.85 0.73 -5.30
N GLY A 47 22.74 0.50 -4.33
CA GLY A 47 23.73 -0.58 -4.38
C GLY A 47 23.17 -1.94 -3.99
N SER A 48 21.99 -1.98 -3.38
CA SER A 48 21.39 -3.20 -2.85
C SER A 48 20.85 -4.13 -3.94
N GLN A 49 20.81 -5.43 -3.64
CA GLN A 49 20.14 -6.41 -4.48
C GLN A 49 18.63 -6.13 -4.60
N SER A 50 18.01 -5.70 -3.50
CA SER A 50 16.59 -5.33 -3.45
C SER A 50 16.25 -4.22 -4.43
N TYR A 51 17.12 -3.21 -4.54
CA TYR A 51 16.95 -2.13 -5.51
C TYR A 51 16.98 -2.63 -6.94
N ASN A 52 18.00 -3.43 -7.30
CA ASN A 52 18.13 -3.99 -8.65
C ASN A 52 16.91 -4.86 -9.01
N PHE A 53 16.43 -5.67 -8.06
CA PHE A 53 15.21 -6.46 -8.24
C PHE A 53 13.99 -5.55 -8.50
N PHE A 54 13.82 -4.52 -7.68
CA PHE A 54 12.69 -3.60 -7.76
C PHE A 54 12.68 -2.79 -9.07
N VAL A 55 13.85 -2.28 -9.51
CA VAL A 55 14.00 -1.59 -10.80
C VAL A 55 13.71 -2.54 -11.96
N ASN A 56 14.26 -3.76 -11.95
CA ASN A 56 14.00 -4.73 -12.99
C ASN A 56 12.50 -5.09 -13.08
N MET A 57 11.85 -5.32 -11.93
CA MET A 57 10.40 -5.55 -11.88
C MET A 57 9.62 -4.37 -12.46
N SER A 58 10.02 -3.15 -12.13
CA SER A 58 9.41 -1.92 -12.67
C SER A 58 9.58 -1.80 -14.20
N ILE A 59 10.74 -2.19 -14.74
CA ILE A 59 10.98 -2.24 -16.18
C ILE A 59 10.06 -3.26 -16.86
N GLN A 60 9.87 -4.46 -16.27
CA GLN A 60 8.96 -5.45 -16.84
C GLN A 60 7.49 -5.00 -16.74
N MET A 61 7.11 -4.33 -15.65
CA MET A 61 5.75 -3.80 -15.45
C MET A 61 5.37 -2.72 -16.47
N ARG A 62 6.34 -2.02 -17.08
CA ARG A 62 6.08 -1.11 -18.21
C ARG A 62 5.78 -1.82 -19.54
N LYS A 63 6.12 -3.10 -19.67
CA LYS A 63 6.01 -3.87 -20.92
C LYS A 63 4.73 -4.68 -21.04
N ILE A 64 3.92 -4.73 -19.98
CA ILE A 64 2.64 -5.42 -20.01
C ILE A 64 1.60 -4.54 -20.71
N ASP A 65 0.58 -5.15 -21.29
CA ASP A 65 -0.50 -4.41 -21.94
C ASP A 65 -1.42 -3.76 -20.91
N ASP A 66 -1.84 -4.55 -19.92
CA ASP A 66 -2.85 -4.16 -18.94
C ASP A 66 -2.41 -4.46 -17.50
N LEU A 67 -2.68 -3.51 -16.61
CA LEU A 67 -2.38 -3.60 -15.18
C LEU A 67 -3.65 -3.42 -14.36
N ILE A 68 -3.95 -4.40 -13.51
CA ILE A 68 -5.13 -4.36 -12.65
C ILE A 68 -4.70 -4.01 -11.22
N GLY A 69 -5.22 -2.90 -10.71
CA GLY A 69 -4.99 -2.43 -9.33
C GLY A 69 -6.26 -2.50 -8.49
N ASN A 70 -6.16 -3.04 -7.28
CA ASN A 70 -7.21 -2.90 -6.26
C ASN A 70 -7.14 -1.49 -5.62
N SER A 71 -7.69 -0.50 -6.32
CA SER A 71 -7.85 0.90 -5.92
C SER A 71 -9.08 1.49 -6.64
N PHE A 72 -9.45 2.73 -6.33
CA PHE A 72 -10.52 3.47 -7.02
C PHE A 72 -10.20 4.97 -7.06
N GLU A 73 -10.82 5.70 -7.99
CA GLU A 73 -10.51 7.10 -8.28
C GLU A 73 -10.59 8.00 -7.05
N ASN A 74 -11.69 7.95 -6.30
CA ASN A 74 -11.93 8.84 -5.16
C ASN A 74 -10.95 8.61 -4.00
N LEU A 75 -10.22 7.49 -3.95
CA LEU A 75 -9.23 7.22 -2.91
C LEU A 75 -7.97 8.08 -3.11
N GLU A 76 -7.49 8.18 -4.35
CA GLU A 76 -6.28 8.93 -4.71
C GLU A 76 -6.45 9.65 -6.06
N PRO A 77 -7.28 10.71 -6.16
CA PRO A 77 -7.70 11.28 -7.44
C PRO A 77 -6.53 11.77 -8.32
N LYS A 78 -5.50 12.36 -7.70
CA LYS A 78 -4.33 12.89 -8.41
C LYS A 78 -3.47 11.77 -9.01
N ALA A 79 -3.22 10.70 -8.24
CA ALA A 79 -2.46 9.55 -8.72
C ALA A 79 -3.25 8.79 -9.80
N PHE A 80 -4.56 8.63 -9.60
CA PHE A 80 -5.44 8.00 -10.57
C PHE A 80 -5.44 8.75 -11.92
N LEU A 81 -5.61 10.08 -11.90
CA LEU A 81 -5.60 10.89 -13.13
C LEU A 81 -4.26 10.80 -13.86
N ALA A 82 -3.14 10.82 -13.12
CA ALA A 82 -1.83 10.70 -13.71
C ALA A 82 -1.58 9.30 -14.32
N LEU A 83 -2.14 8.23 -13.73
CA LEU A 83 -2.07 6.87 -14.29
C LEU A 83 -2.91 6.79 -15.57
N LYS A 84 -4.14 7.29 -15.52
CA LYS A 84 -5.07 7.34 -16.67
C LYS A 84 -4.48 8.11 -17.85
N ASN A 85 -3.75 9.19 -17.59
CA ASN A 85 -3.11 10.00 -18.61
C ASN A 85 -1.73 9.47 -19.03
N GLY A 86 -1.26 8.34 -18.47
CA GLY A 86 0.04 7.76 -18.79
C GLY A 86 1.22 8.68 -18.45
N ALA A 87 1.11 9.53 -17.43
CA ALA A 87 2.12 10.54 -17.09
C ALA A 87 3.43 9.93 -16.55
N TYR A 88 3.43 8.65 -16.18
CA TYR A 88 4.54 7.96 -15.52
C TYR A 88 5.48 7.20 -16.44
N VAL A 89 5.09 7.04 -17.69
CA VAL A 89 5.89 6.37 -18.71
C VAL A 89 6.13 7.40 -19.80
N MET A 90 7.40 7.68 -20.08
CA MET A 90 7.77 8.70 -21.09
C MET A 90 7.77 8.14 -22.50
N GLU A 91 7.98 6.82 -22.63
CA GLU A 91 8.06 6.09 -23.88
C GLU A 91 6.77 5.32 -24.15
N GLU A 92 6.45 5.08 -25.42
CA GLU A 92 5.34 4.22 -25.83
C GLU A 92 5.85 2.80 -26.16
N PRO A 93 5.03 1.75 -26.01
CA PRO A 93 3.66 1.77 -25.49
C PRO A 93 3.61 1.88 -23.96
N LYS A 94 2.53 2.46 -23.44
CA LYS A 94 2.26 2.57 -22.00
C LYS A 94 1.23 1.52 -21.56
N PRO A 95 1.41 0.87 -20.39
CA PRO A 95 0.42 -0.06 -19.88
C PRO A 95 -0.88 0.67 -19.54
N HIS A 96 -2.02 0.09 -19.89
CA HIS A 96 -3.32 0.54 -19.42
C HIS A 96 -3.49 0.14 -17.95
N VAL A 97 -3.90 1.09 -17.10
CA VAL A 97 -4.08 0.81 -15.67
C VAL A 97 -5.57 0.84 -15.32
N PHE A 98 -6.09 -0.31 -14.90
CA PHE A 98 -7.47 -0.50 -14.47
C PHE A 98 -7.54 -0.59 -12.95
N CYS A 99 -8.17 0.40 -12.33
CA CYS A 99 -8.46 0.36 -10.90
C CYS A 99 -9.86 -0.22 -10.67
N VAL A 100 -9.93 -1.45 -10.15
CA VAL A 100 -11.18 -2.25 -10.01
C VAL A 100 -11.63 -2.42 -8.56
N GLY A 101 -11.08 -1.61 -7.65
CA GLY A 101 -11.33 -1.69 -6.23
C GLY A 101 -12.57 -0.91 -5.78
N PRO A 102 -12.93 -1.02 -4.49
CA PRO A 102 -12.33 -1.93 -3.52
C PRO A 102 -12.76 -3.39 -3.77
N LEU A 103 -11.80 -4.29 -3.95
CA LEU A 103 -12.06 -5.73 -3.94
C LEU A 103 -12.31 -6.13 -2.50
N VAL A 104 -13.58 -6.37 -2.18
CA VAL A 104 -14.03 -6.88 -0.88
C VAL A 104 -14.44 -8.33 -1.06
N GLN A 105 -14.09 -9.19 -0.11
CA GLN A 105 -14.56 -10.56 -0.10
C GLN A 105 -16.08 -10.55 0.12
N MET A 106 -16.84 -10.81 -0.93
CA MET A 106 -18.29 -10.91 -0.87
C MET A 106 -18.66 -12.22 -0.16
N ILE A 107 -19.09 -12.13 1.08
CA ILE A 107 -19.80 -13.24 1.75
C ILE A 107 -21.18 -13.28 1.09
N LYS A 108 -21.46 -14.32 0.29
CA LYS A 108 -22.76 -14.49 -0.37
C LYS A 108 -23.85 -14.61 0.70
N GLU A 109 -24.84 -13.71 0.67
CA GLU A 109 -26.00 -13.72 1.59
C GLU A 109 -26.83 -15.01 1.53
N ASN A 110 -26.69 -15.81 0.47
CA ASN A 110 -27.48 -17.03 0.22
C ASN A 110 -26.75 -18.36 0.51
N ASN A 111 -25.53 -18.32 1.07
CA ASN A 111 -24.95 -19.50 1.69
C ASN A 111 -24.85 -19.20 3.17
N ASP A 112 -25.33 -20.13 4.00
CA ASP A 112 -25.05 -20.19 5.45
C ASP A 112 -23.53 -20.36 5.66
N VAL A 113 -22.74 -19.35 5.28
CA VAL A 113 -21.37 -19.20 5.73
C VAL A 113 -21.51 -18.78 7.18
N VAL A 114 -21.64 -19.78 8.05
CA VAL A 114 -21.37 -19.60 9.47
C VAL A 114 -19.99 -18.96 9.52
N VAL A 115 -19.95 -17.66 9.83
CA VAL A 115 -18.68 -17.00 10.11
C VAL A 115 -18.22 -17.65 11.40
N ASP A 116 -17.29 -18.59 11.27
CA ASP A 116 -16.80 -19.36 12.39
C ASP A 116 -16.09 -18.40 13.34
N ASP A 117 -16.72 -18.14 14.50
CA ASP A 117 -16.20 -17.27 15.55
C ASP A 117 -15.43 -18.11 16.56
N ASP A 118 -14.54 -18.97 16.06
CA ASP A 118 -13.67 -19.84 16.86
C ASP A 118 -12.91 -19.06 17.95
N SER A 119 -12.58 -17.79 17.66
CA SER A 119 -11.88 -16.89 18.58
C SER A 119 -12.80 -16.17 19.57
N GLY A 120 -14.12 -16.21 19.39
CA GLY A 120 -15.09 -15.45 20.17
C GLY A 120 -15.03 -13.92 19.97
N CYS A 121 -14.25 -13.44 19.00
CA CYS A 121 -14.02 -12.03 18.76
C CYS A 121 -15.29 -11.30 18.31
N LEU A 122 -16.08 -11.91 17.43
CA LEU A 122 -17.31 -11.31 16.92
C LEU A 122 -18.37 -11.25 18.02
N SER A 123 -18.49 -12.34 18.79
CA SER A 123 -19.36 -12.40 19.97
C SER A 123 -19.02 -11.34 21.00
N TRP A 124 -17.73 -11.14 21.29
CA TRP A 124 -17.28 -10.07 22.18
C TRP A 124 -17.55 -8.67 21.61
N LEU A 125 -17.32 -8.46 20.31
CA LEU A 125 -17.52 -7.17 19.64
C LEU A 125 -19.00 -6.75 19.65
N ASN A 126 -19.92 -7.70 19.46
CA ASN A 126 -21.37 -7.47 19.48
C ASN A 126 -21.90 -6.93 20.83
N LEU A 127 -21.16 -7.14 21.92
CA LEU A 127 -21.51 -6.63 23.25
C LEU A 127 -21.03 -5.19 23.50
N GLN A 128 -20.23 -4.62 22.60
CA GLN A 128 -19.63 -3.30 22.80
C GLN A 128 -20.52 -2.18 22.27
N PRO A 129 -20.50 -0.97 22.89
CA PRO A 129 -21.14 0.19 22.31
C PRO A 129 -20.61 0.49 20.91
N SER A 130 -21.49 1.00 20.03
CA SER A 130 -21.12 1.40 18.68
C SER A 130 -19.92 2.36 18.67
N GLN A 131 -19.01 2.15 17.72
CA GLN A 131 -17.81 2.99 17.51
C GLN A 131 -16.90 3.11 18.76
N SER A 132 -16.87 2.11 19.63
CA SER A 132 -16.15 2.18 20.91
C SER A 132 -14.94 1.25 21.05
N VAL A 133 -14.63 0.46 20.02
CA VAL A 133 -13.49 -0.47 19.99
C VAL A 133 -12.45 0.00 18.97
N VAL A 134 -11.17 -0.02 19.36
CA VAL A 134 -10.04 0.21 18.48
C VAL A 134 -9.55 -1.11 17.93
N PHE A 135 -9.58 -1.30 16.61
CA PHE A 135 -8.92 -2.44 15.97
C PHE A 135 -7.44 -2.15 15.74
N LEU A 136 -6.56 -3.04 16.16
CA LEU A 136 -5.11 -2.93 16.01
C LEU A 136 -4.54 -4.12 15.22
N SER A 137 -4.02 -3.82 14.03
CA SER A 137 -3.28 -4.80 13.23
C SER A 137 -2.14 -4.13 12.50
N PHE A 138 -0.97 -4.78 12.51
CA PHE A 138 0.23 -4.33 11.80
C PHE A 138 0.47 -5.13 10.51
N GLY A 139 -0.55 -5.86 10.05
CA GLY A 139 -0.47 -6.72 8.88
C GLY A 139 0.29 -8.02 9.11
N SER A 140 0.29 -8.89 8.10
CA SER A 140 0.90 -10.24 8.16
C SER A 140 2.41 -10.24 8.35
N TYR A 141 3.09 -9.14 8.00
CA TYR A 141 4.53 -8.96 8.16
C TYR A 141 4.91 -8.07 9.34
N GLY A 142 3.97 -7.74 10.24
CA GLY A 142 4.24 -6.94 11.44
C GLY A 142 5.29 -7.61 12.33
N ARG A 143 6.47 -7.02 12.41
CA ARG A 143 7.59 -7.51 13.23
C ARG A 143 8.10 -6.40 14.13
N PHE A 144 8.13 -6.67 15.43
CA PHE A 144 8.52 -5.69 16.43
C PHE A 144 9.46 -6.33 17.44
N LEU A 145 10.38 -5.51 17.96
CA LEU A 145 11.17 -5.89 19.12
C LEU A 145 10.25 -6.08 20.33
N LYS A 146 10.63 -6.99 21.23
CA LYS A 146 9.89 -7.22 22.49
C LYS A 146 9.65 -5.93 23.28
N ARG A 147 10.61 -4.99 23.25
CA ARG A 147 10.46 -3.67 23.89
C ARG A 147 9.36 -2.85 23.24
N GLN A 148 9.25 -2.83 21.91
CA GLN A 148 8.20 -2.09 21.19
C GLN A 148 6.81 -2.68 21.50
N ILE A 149 6.67 -4.01 21.52
CA ILE A 149 5.41 -4.66 21.93
C ILE A 149 5.00 -4.28 23.36
N LYS A 150 5.96 -4.20 24.29
CA LYS A 150 5.69 -3.74 25.67
C LYS A 150 5.18 -2.30 25.70
N GLU A 151 5.79 -1.40 24.93
CA GLU A 151 5.35 0.00 24.87
C GLU A 151 3.96 0.12 24.25
N ILE A 152 3.68 -0.64 23.18
CA ILE A 152 2.34 -0.70 22.56
C ILE A 152 1.30 -1.16 23.59
N ALA A 153 1.57 -2.26 24.30
CA ALA A 153 0.67 -2.79 25.33
C ALA A 153 0.45 -1.79 26.48
N LEU A 154 1.52 -1.08 26.91
CA LEU A 154 1.42 -0.05 27.94
C LEU A 154 0.57 1.14 27.46
N GLY A 155 0.73 1.55 26.20
CA GLY A 155 -0.06 2.61 25.58
C GLY A 155 -1.55 2.24 25.52
N LEU A 156 -1.88 1.04 25.05
CA LEU A 156 -3.25 0.53 25.02
C LEU A 156 -3.86 0.51 26.43
N LYS A 157 -3.16 -0.02 27.42
CA LYS A 157 -3.62 -0.05 28.82
C LYS A 157 -3.89 1.35 29.37
N LYS A 158 -3.03 2.33 29.07
CA LYS A 158 -3.19 3.71 29.54
C LYS A 158 -4.28 4.49 28.79
N SER A 159 -4.64 4.07 27.58
CA SER A 159 -5.67 4.74 26.77
C SER A 159 -7.09 4.55 27.32
N ASP A 160 -7.30 3.53 28.16
CA ASP A 160 -8.61 3.11 28.68
C ASP A 160 -9.66 2.90 27.57
N LYS A 161 -9.18 2.51 26.37
CA LYS A 161 -10.02 2.12 25.24
C LYS A 161 -10.14 0.61 25.19
N ARG A 162 -11.33 0.15 24.81
CA ARG A 162 -11.51 -1.23 24.36
C ARG A 162 -10.74 -1.39 23.05
N PHE A 163 -10.00 -2.47 22.92
CA PHE A 163 -9.24 -2.75 21.71
C PHE A 163 -9.39 -4.22 21.32
N LEU A 164 -9.19 -4.48 20.03
CA LEU A 164 -9.16 -5.80 19.41
C LEU A 164 -7.90 -5.92 18.55
#